data_AF-A0A098M0T6-F1
#
_entry.id   AF-A0A098M0T6-F1
#
_cell.length_a   1.000
_cell.length_b   1.000
_cell.length_c   1.000
_cell.angle_alpha   90.00
_cell.angle_beta   90.00
_cell.angle_gamma   90.00
#
_symmetry.space_group_name_H-M   'P 1'
#
loop_
_entity.id
_entity.type
_entity.pdbx_description
1 polymer ?
#
loop_
_entity_poly.entity_id
_entity_poly.type
_entity_poly.pdbx_seq_one_letter_code
_entity_poly.pdbx_strand_id
1 'polypeptide(L)'
;MFRTLLAVRQVAQNPINFASRRQLANRIADKQKHFQEDNGIPVHLKNGMPDSLLYRITMTLSLVGIGYFFYHLYEIGKPKK
;
A
#
# COMPACT_ATOMS: atom_id res chain seq x y z
N MET A 1 18.43 49.92 12.79
CA MET A 1 17.87 49.12 11.67
C MET A 1 18.62 47.81 11.39
N PHE A 2 19.90 47.66 11.78
CA PHE A 2 20.65 46.41 11.54
C PHE A 2 20.30 45.23 12.46
N ARG A 3 19.73 45.46 13.65
CA ARG A 3 19.40 44.40 14.61
C ARG A 3 18.29 43.46 14.12
N THR A 4 17.30 43.99 13.41
CA THR A 4 16.21 43.19 12.83
C THR A 4 16.70 42.35 11.66
N LEU A 5 17.60 42.89 10.83
CA LEU A 5 18.23 42.17 9.72
C LEU A 5 19.08 40.99 10.21
N LEU A 6 19.82 41.17 11.31
CA LEU A 6 20.60 40.09 11.92
C LEU A 6 19.71 39.00 12.54
N ALA A 7 18.59 39.38 13.16
CA ALA A 7 17.61 38.43 13.71
C ALA A 7 16.93 37.59 12.60
N VAL A 8 16.56 38.23 11.48
CA VAL A 8 16.01 37.52 10.31
C VAL A 8 17.04 36.55 9.71
N ARG A 9 18.32 36.96 9.67
CA ARG A 9 19.41 36.08 9.22
C ARG A 9 19.59 34.87 10.14
N GLN A 10 19.50 35.03 11.46
CA GLN A 10 19.57 33.92 12.41
C GLN A 10 18.37 32.96 12.29
N VAL A 11 17.16 33.47 12.06
CA VAL A 11 15.97 32.63 11.82
C VAL A 11 16.08 31.87 10.50
N ALA A 12 16.62 32.50 9.45
CA ALA A 12 16.89 31.83 8.17
C ALA A 12 18.02 30.79 8.25
N GLN A 13 18.95 30.94 9.20
CA GLN A 13 20.07 30.02 9.43
C GLN A 13 19.75 28.88 10.40
N ASN A 14 18.58 28.89 11.04
CA ASN A 14 18.08 27.75 11.80
C ASN A 14 17.16 26.92 10.88
N PRO A 15 17.67 25.90 10.18
CA PRO A 15 16.79 24.97 9.49
C PRO A 15 15.87 24.35 10.52
N ILE A 16 14.55 24.53 10.34
CA ILE A 16 13.54 23.84 11.13
C ILE A 16 13.75 22.35 10.89
N ASN A 17 14.43 21.70 11.82
CA ASN A 17 14.75 20.29 11.73
C ASN A 17 13.47 19.50 12.02
N PHE A 18 12.70 19.20 10.97
CA PHE A 18 11.51 18.34 11.05
C PHE A 18 11.84 16.88 11.42
N ALA A 19 13.10 16.57 11.75
CA ALA A 19 13.55 15.23 12.16
C ALA A 19 13.07 14.79 13.56
N SER A 20 12.17 15.53 14.22
CA SER A 20 11.55 15.11 15.49
C SER A 20 10.42 14.09 15.35
N ARG A 21 9.98 13.73 14.13
CA ARG A 21 9.03 12.63 13.92
C ARG A 21 9.77 11.34 13.59
N ARG A 22 10.13 10.57 14.63
CA ARG A 22 10.49 9.13 14.58
C ARG A 22 11.15 8.73 13.25
N GLN A 23 12.45 9.01 13.07
CA GLN A 23 13.19 8.61 11.87
C GLN A 23 13.17 7.08 11.74
N LEU A 24 12.11 6.53 11.13
CA LEU A 24 12.13 5.21 10.55
C LEU A 24 13.31 5.21 9.59
N ALA A 25 14.29 4.36 9.86
CA ALA A 25 15.44 4.20 8.98
C ALA A 25 14.94 4.02 7.54
N ASN A 26 15.55 4.72 6.60
CA ASN A 26 15.16 4.59 5.20
C ASN A 26 15.38 3.13 4.74
N ARG A 27 14.31 2.46 4.31
CA ARG A 27 14.31 1.09 3.80
C ARG A 27 13.96 1.01 2.31
N ILE A 28 13.95 2.14 1.59
CA ILE A 28 13.57 2.19 0.17
C ILE A 28 14.52 1.32 -0.66
N ALA A 29 15.83 1.43 -0.44
CA ALA A 29 16.82 0.63 -1.16
C ALA A 29 16.63 -0.88 -0.93
N ASP A 30 16.32 -1.29 0.31
CA ASP A 30 16.07 -2.70 0.65
C ASP A 30 14.82 -3.23 -0.06
N LYS A 31 13.75 -2.43 -0.10
CA LYS A 31 12.52 -2.77 -0.82
C LYS A 31 12.72 -2.80 -2.32
N GLN A 32 13.45 -1.84 -2.89
CA GLN A 32 13.81 -1.83 -4.31
C GLN A 32 14.57 -3.10 -4.68
N LYS A 33 15.61 -3.46 -3.91
CA LYS A 33 16.37 -4.69 -4.13
C LYS A 33 15.48 -5.93 -4.12
N HIS A 34 14.57 -6.04 -3.14
CA HIS A 34 13.66 -7.18 -3.02
C HIS A 34 12.67 -7.27 -4.20
N PHE A 35 12.00 -6.18 -4.56
CA PHE A 35 11.00 -6.19 -5.63
C PHE A 35 11.61 -6.20 -7.05
N GLN A 36 12.88 -5.81 -7.19
CA GLN A 36 13.62 -5.85 -8.46
C GLN A 36 14.45 -7.12 -8.64
N GLU A 37 14.51 -8.02 -7.66
CA GLU A 37 15.18 -9.32 -7.80
C GLU A 37 14.64 -10.10 -8.99
N ASP A 38 15.50 -10.57 -9.89
CA ASP A 38 15.10 -11.31 -11.10
C ASP A 38 14.90 -12.79 -10.80
N ASN A 39 13.83 -13.09 -10.06
CA ASN A 39 13.45 -14.44 -9.63
C ASN A 39 12.25 -15.00 -10.41
N GLY A 40 11.79 -14.30 -11.46
CA GLY A 40 10.62 -14.69 -12.25
C GLY A 40 9.27 -14.66 -11.51
N ILE A 41 9.24 -14.23 -10.24
CA ILE A 41 8.01 -14.17 -9.45
C ILE A 41 7.21 -12.92 -9.87
N PRO A 42 5.90 -13.05 -10.17
CA PRO A 42 5.07 -11.92 -10.53
C PRO A 42 4.93 -10.94 -9.35
N VAL A 43 4.82 -9.65 -9.66
CA VAL A 43 4.84 -8.57 -8.66
C VAL A 43 3.80 -8.72 -7.52
N HIS A 44 2.63 -9.30 -7.81
CA HIS A 44 1.55 -9.49 -6.84
C HIS A 44 1.72 -10.69 -5.91
N LEU A 45 2.79 -11.49 -6.08
CA LEU A 45 3.18 -12.58 -5.17
C LEU A 45 4.60 -12.39 -4.61
N LYS A 46 5.22 -11.24 -4.90
CA LYS A 46 6.66 -11.04 -4.70
C LYS A 46 7.07 -10.96 -3.23
N ASN A 47 6.13 -10.58 -2.35
CA ASN A 47 6.33 -10.57 -0.90
C ASN A 47 6.07 -11.95 -0.26
N GLY A 48 5.81 -13.00 -1.06
CA GLY A 48 5.77 -14.40 -0.64
C GLY A 48 4.43 -14.86 -0.06
N MET A 49 4.47 -15.46 1.14
CA MET A 49 3.32 -16.07 1.81
C MET A 49 2.14 -15.12 2.06
N PRO A 50 2.32 -13.87 2.56
CA PRO A 50 1.18 -12.97 2.79
C PRO A 50 0.43 -12.66 1.50
N ASP A 51 1.15 -12.39 0.41
CA ASP A 51 0.56 -12.12 -0.90
C ASP A 51 -0.20 -13.34 -1.44
N SER A 52 0.40 -14.52 -1.31
CA SER A 52 -0.21 -15.78 -1.77
C SER A 52 -1.48 -16.12 -1.00
N LEU A 53 -1.48 -15.92 0.33
CA LEU A 53 -2.65 -16.15 1.17
C LEU A 53 -3.77 -15.15 0.81
N LEU A 54 -3.43 -13.86 0.71
CA LEU A 54 -4.38 -12.82 0.35
C LEU A 54 -5.01 -13.09 -1.02
N TYR A 55 -4.19 -13.41 -2.02
CA TYR A 55 -4.65 -13.77 -3.36
C TYR A 55 -5.65 -14.94 -3.34
N ARG A 56 -5.33 -16.03 -2.63
CA ARG A 56 -6.19 -17.22 -2.56
C ARG A 56 -7.52 -16.92 -1.87
N ILE A 57 -7.49 -16.17 -0.77
CA ILE A 57 -8.70 -15.77 -0.04
C ILE A 57 -9.58 -14.91 -0.94
N THR A 58 -9.01 -13.88 -1.58
CA THR A 58 -9.75 -12.98 -2.48
C THR A 58 -10.34 -13.75 -3.66
N MET A 59 -9.57 -14.61 -4.32
CA MET A 59 -10.05 -15.42 -5.44
C MET A 59 -11.19 -16.34 -5.01
N THR A 60 -11.05 -17.01 -3.86
CA THR A 60 -12.09 -17.90 -3.31
C THR A 60 -13.37 -17.12 -3.04
N LEU A 61 -13.26 -15.96 -2.38
CA LEU A 61 -14.41 -15.12 -2.08
C LEU A 61 -15.11 -14.62 -3.35
N SER A 62 -14.36 -14.22 -4.37
CA SER A 62 -14.91 -13.80 -5.66
C SER A 62 -15.66 -14.93 -6.35
N LEU A 63 -15.09 -16.13 -6.41
CA LEU A 63 -15.75 -17.29 -7.03
C LEU A 63 -17.03 -17.69 -6.28
N VAL A 64 -17.01 -17.67 -4.95
CA VAL A 64 -18.19 -17.90 -4.12
C VAL A 64 -19.25 -16.84 -4.39
N GLY A 65 -18.86 -15.56 -4.46
CA GLY A 65 -19.75 -14.44 -4.77
C GLY A 65 -20.41 -14.58 -6.15
N ILE A 66 -19.65 -14.98 -7.17
CA ILE A 66 -20.17 -15.25 -8.52
C ILE A 66 -21.18 -16.40 -8.49
N GLY A 67 -20.88 -17.50 -7.80
CA GLY A 67 -21.80 -18.62 -7.65
C GLY A 67 -23.12 -18.20 -6.97
N TYR A 68 -23.02 -17.41 -5.91
CA TYR A 68 -24.17 -16.87 -5.20
C TYR A 68 -25.01 -15.92 -6.07
N PHE A 69 -24.35 -15.08 -6.86
CA PHE A 69 -25.00 -14.20 -7.82
C PHE A 69 -25.86 -15.01 -8.82
N PHE A 70 -25.31 -16.07 -9.41
CA PHE A 70 -26.06 -16.90 -10.36
C PHE A 70 -27.20 -17.67 -9.70
N TYR A 71 -27.00 -18.17 -8.47
CA TYR A 71 -28.07 -18.80 -7.70
C TYR A 71 -29.26 -17.84 -7.52
N HIS A 72 -28.99 -16.60 -7.11
CA HIS A 72 -30.02 -15.57 -6.93
C HIS A 72 -30.67 -15.14 -8.24
N LEU A 73 -29.87 -15.00 -9.30
CA LEU A 73 -30.38 -14.66 -10.62
C LEU A 73 -31.40 -15.72 -11.09
N TYR A 74 -31.07 -17.00 -10.91
CA TYR A 74 -31.99 -18.11 -11.19
C TYR A 74 -33.22 -18.06 -10.29
N GLU A 75 -33.05 -17.80 -9.00
CA GLU A 75 -34.15 -17.74 -8.05
C GLU A 75 -35.18 -16.66 -8.40
N ILE A 76 -34.71 -15.46 -8.75
CA ILE A 76 -35.53 -14.33 -9.17
C ILE A 76 -36.19 -14.59 -10.53
N GLY A 77 -35.51 -15.30 -11.43
CA GLY A 77 -36.01 -15.64 -12.76
C GLY A 77 -37.12 -16.70 -12.77
N LYS A 78 -37.31 -17.46 -11.68
CA LYS A 78 -38.42 -18.42 -11.57
C LYS A 78 -39.75 -17.67 -11.59
N PRO A 79 -40.75 -18.13 -12.38
CA PRO A 79 -42.09 -17.57 -12.31
C PRO A 79 -42.63 -17.77 -10.89
N LYS A 80 -43.13 -16.69 -10.31
CA LYS A 80 -43.85 -16.75 -9.03
C LYS A 80 -45.19 -17.44 -9.30
N LYS A 81 -45.54 -18.43 -8.47
CA LYS A 81 -46.91 -18.96 -8.44
C LYS A 81 -47.86 -17.91 -7.91
#